data_AF-A0A239AAU8-F1
#
_entry.id   AF-A0A239AAU8-F1
#
_cell.length_a   1.000
_cell.length_b   1.000
_cell.length_c   1.000
_cell.angle_alpha   90.00
_cell.angle_beta   90.00
_cell.angle_gamma   90.00
#
_symmetry.space_group_name_H-M   'P 1'
#
loop_
_entity.id
_entity.type
_entity.pdbx_description
1 polymer ?
#
loop_
_entity_poly.entity_id
_entity_poly.type
_entity_poly.pdbx_seq_one_letter_code
_entity_poly.pdbx_strand_id
1 'polypeptide(L)'
;MLDLLPEETLREIVNLLVRLVEAAGAIVIFGGAAVAFVRFLLVAVRRRDDNGFIAVRLFLGRFLALGLEFQLASDVLRTAIAPTFTQIGQLAAIAAIRTALNFFLSREIEREGRTVNAASRPPASGVKNA
;
A
#
# COMPACT_ATOMS: atom_id res chain seq x y z
N MET A 1 -12.47 -43.58 -12.74
CA MET A 1 -13.60 -42.68 -12.38
C MET A 1 -13.43 -42.01 -11.00
N LEU A 2 -12.23 -42.06 -10.38
CA LEU A 2 -11.96 -41.46 -9.06
C LEU A 2 -10.89 -40.33 -9.08
N ASP A 3 -10.38 -39.95 -10.26
CA ASP A 3 -9.31 -38.93 -10.41
C ASP A 3 -9.81 -37.57 -10.93
N LEU A 4 -11.12 -37.40 -11.17
CA LEU A 4 -11.68 -36.17 -11.74
C LEU A 4 -12.19 -35.16 -10.70
N LEU A 5 -12.28 -35.54 -9.42
CA LEU A 5 -12.70 -34.69 -8.31
C LEU A 5 -11.58 -33.92 -7.58
N PRO A 6 -10.30 -34.37 -7.52
CA PRO A 6 -9.26 -33.69 -6.74
C PRO A 6 -8.95 -32.27 -7.22
N GLU A 7 -8.88 -32.05 -8.53
CA GLU A 7 -8.45 -30.76 -9.09
C GLU A 7 -9.52 -29.66 -8.96
N GLU A 8 -10.79 -30.00 -9.20
CA GLU A 8 -11.91 -29.07 -9.06
C GLU A 8 -12.13 -28.70 -7.58
N THR A 9 -12.08 -29.70 -6.68
CA THR A 9 -12.21 -29.48 -5.24
C THR A 9 -11.06 -28.63 -4.70
N LEU A 10 -9.82 -28.90 -5.15
CA LEU A 10 -8.66 -28.10 -4.77
C LEU A 10 -8.79 -26.65 -5.27
N ARG A 11 -9.27 -26.46 -6.50
CA ARG A 11 -9.49 -25.13 -7.10
C ARG A 11 -10.55 -24.35 -6.33
N GLU A 12 -11.66 -24.98 -5.95
CA GLU A 12 -12.70 -24.34 -5.13
C GLU A 12 -12.19 -23.95 -3.74
N ILE A 13 -11.48 -24.85 -3.05
CA ILE A 13 -10.90 -24.58 -1.73
C ILE A 13 -9.93 -23.41 -1.80
N VAL A 14 -8.99 -23.42 -2.74
CA VAL A 14 -8.01 -22.34 -2.84
C VAL A 14 -8.64 -21.03 -3.28
N ASN A 15 -9.65 -21.05 -4.16
CA ASN A 15 -10.42 -19.85 -4.49
C ASN A 15 -11.15 -19.27 -3.27
N LEU A 16 -11.69 -20.12 -2.40
CA LEU A 16 -12.29 -19.69 -1.14
C LEU A 16 -11.24 -19.06 -0.22
N LEU A 17 -10.08 -19.71 -0.05
CA LEU A 17 -8.97 -19.19 0.75
C LEU A 17 -8.47 -17.84 0.24
N VAL A 18 -8.29 -17.69 -1.08
CA VAL A 18 -7.92 -16.42 -1.72
C VAL A 18 -8.91 -15.32 -1.34
N ARG A 19 -10.21 -15.56 -1.48
CA ARG A 19 -11.25 -14.57 -1.14
C ARG A 19 -11.24 -14.19 0.34
N LEU A 20 -11.02 -15.16 1.23
CA LEU A 20 -10.93 -14.91 2.67
C LEU A 20 -9.71 -14.06 3.02
N VAL A 21 -8.56 -14.36 2.42
CA VAL A 21 -7.31 -13.61 2.60
C VAL A 21 -7.43 -12.19 2.03
N GLU A 22 -8.03 -12.04 0.85
CA GLU A 22 -8.33 -10.73 0.25
C GLU A 22 -9.25 -9.89 1.14
N ALA A 23 -10.32 -10.50 1.65
CA ALA A 23 -11.24 -9.83 2.55
C ALA A 23 -10.55 -9.39 3.86
N ALA A 24 -9.72 -10.26 4.45
CA ALA A 24 -8.95 -9.91 5.64
C ALA A 24 -8.01 -8.72 5.38
N GLY A 25 -7.24 -8.75 4.29
CA GLY A 25 -6.37 -7.64 3.90
C GLY A 25 -7.12 -6.34 3.66
N ALA A 26 -8.28 -6.41 2.98
CA ALA A 26 -9.14 -5.25 2.74
C ALA A 26 -9.69 -4.66 4.04
N ILE A 27 -10.14 -5.50 4.99
CA ILE A 27 -10.64 -5.06 6.30
C ILE A 27 -9.53 -4.38 7.09
N VAL A 28 -8.31 -4.93 7.11
CA VAL A 28 -7.15 -4.35 7.80
C VAL A 28 -6.82 -2.98 7.23
N ILE A 29 -6.71 -2.86 5.90
CA ILE A 29 -6.41 -1.59 5.22
C ILE A 29 -7.50 -0.56 5.51
N PHE A 30 -8.76 -0.93 5.29
CA PHE A 30 -9.88 -0.02 5.45
C PHE A 30 -10.04 0.43 6.90
N GLY A 31 -9.97 -0.49 7.86
CA GLY A 31 -10.06 -0.17 9.29
C GLY A 31 -8.93 0.75 9.73
N GLY A 32 -7.68 0.45 9.34
CA GLY A 32 -6.53 1.31 9.62
C GLY A 32 -6.66 2.70 9.01
N ALA A 33 -7.10 2.78 7.75
CA ALA A 33 -7.33 4.02 7.04
C ALA A 33 -8.44 4.87 7.68
N ALA A 34 -9.57 4.27 8.05
CA ALA A 34 -10.67 4.96 8.72
C ALA A 34 -10.22 5.56 10.06
N VAL A 35 -9.52 4.78 10.89
CA VAL A 35 -9.00 5.27 12.17
C VAL A 35 -7.95 6.37 11.97
N ALA A 36 -7.04 6.20 11.02
CA ALA A 36 -6.04 7.22 10.69
C ALA A 36 -6.69 8.52 10.22
N PHE A 37 -7.74 8.43 9.40
CA PHE A 37 -8.48 9.60 8.90
C PHE A 37 -9.15 10.39 10.04
N VAL A 38 -9.83 9.69 10.96
CA VAL A 38 -10.43 10.35 12.14
C VAL A 38 -9.36 11.04 12.99
N ARG A 39 -8.24 10.36 13.26
CA ARG A 39 -7.13 10.95 14.04
C ARG A 39 -6.51 12.14 13.33
N PHE A 40 -6.35 12.07 12.01
CA PHE A 40 -5.86 13.16 11.19
C PHE A 40 -6.75 14.40 11.34
N LEU A 41 -8.08 14.26 11.23
CA LEU A 41 -9.00 15.39 11.41
C LEU A 41 -8.87 16.03 12.81
N LEU A 42 -8.76 15.21 13.86
CA LEU A 42 -8.58 15.70 15.22
C LEU A 42 -7.27 16.48 15.41
N VAL A 43 -6.16 15.98 14.85
CA VAL A 43 -4.86 16.65 14.88
C VAL A 43 -4.88 17.94 14.04
N ALA A 44 -5.50 17.90 12.85
CA ALA A 44 -5.56 19.04 11.94
C ALA A 44 -6.33 20.24 12.52
N VAL A 45 -7.39 19.99 13.29
CA VAL A 45 -8.13 21.03 14.01
C VAL A 45 -7.27 21.67 15.11
N ARG A 46 -6.36 20.90 15.71
CA ARG A 46 -5.41 21.35 16.74
C ARG A 46 -4.15 21.91 16.06
N ARG A 47 -4.29 23.10 15.46
CA ARG A 47 -3.20 23.80 14.74
C ARG A 47 -1.90 23.77 15.59
N ARG A 48 -0.84 23.11 15.07
CA ARG A 48 0.58 23.06 15.53
C ARG A 48 1.17 21.74 16.08
N ASP A 49 0.54 20.58 15.91
CA ASP A 49 1.18 19.32 16.35
C ASP A 49 1.76 18.49 15.18
N ASP A 50 2.97 18.85 14.74
CA ASP A 50 3.72 18.13 13.70
C ASP A 50 4.01 16.67 14.11
N ASN A 51 4.20 16.42 15.42
CA ASN A 51 4.39 15.07 15.94
C ASN A 51 3.11 14.23 15.82
N GLY A 52 1.94 14.85 16.02
CA GLY A 52 0.64 14.22 15.80
C GLY A 52 0.46 13.73 14.36
N PHE A 53 0.87 14.53 13.36
CA PHE A 53 0.77 14.13 11.96
C PHE A 53 1.69 12.95 11.62
N ILE A 54 2.93 12.96 12.11
CA ILE A 54 3.88 11.85 11.95
C ILE A 54 3.31 10.56 12.58
N ALA A 55 2.74 10.65 13.77
CA ALA A 55 2.15 9.50 14.47
C ALA A 55 0.98 8.89 13.67
N VAL A 56 0.09 9.71 13.10
CA VAL A 56 -1.01 9.23 12.25
C VAL A 56 -0.50 8.55 10.99
N ARG A 57 0.51 9.13 10.34
CA ARG A 57 1.14 8.55 9.14
C ARG A 57 1.81 7.21 9.44
N LEU A 58 2.55 7.09 10.54
CA LEU A 58 3.18 5.83 10.96
C LEU A 58 2.13 4.76 11.30
N PHE A 59 1.04 5.15 11.97
CA PHE A 59 -0.07 4.25 12.25
C PHE A 59 -0.69 3.73 10.95
N LEU A 60 -1.06 4.61 10.02
CA LEU A 60 -1.60 4.22 8.71
C LEU A 60 -0.64 3.28 7.97
N GLY A 61 0.65 3.63 7.93
CA GLY A 61 1.68 2.84 7.25
C GLY A 61 1.76 1.40 7.75
N ARG A 62 1.60 1.16 9.06
CA ARG A 62 1.60 -0.20 9.64
C ARG A 62 0.42 -1.05 9.17
N PHE A 63 -0.78 -0.47 9.10
CA PHE A 63 -1.98 -1.19 8.64
C PHE A 63 -1.93 -1.43 7.13
N LEU A 64 -1.40 -0.48 6.36
CA LEU A 64 -1.17 -0.67 4.93
C LEU A 64 -0.15 -1.78 4.68
N ALA A 65 0.98 -1.80 5.40
CA ALA A 65 1.98 -2.86 5.29
C ALA A 65 1.39 -4.24 5.60
N LEU A 66 0.67 -4.36 6.72
CA LEU A 66 0.03 -5.62 7.10
C LEU A 66 -1.00 -6.09 6.05
N GLY A 67 -1.85 -5.18 5.56
CA GLY A 67 -2.81 -5.52 4.52
C GLY A 67 -2.17 -5.95 3.20
N LEU A 68 -1.01 -5.38 2.85
CA LEU A 68 -0.24 -5.79 1.69
C LEU A 68 0.37 -7.19 1.84
N GLU A 69 0.76 -7.59 3.06
CA GLU A 69 1.20 -8.97 3.32
C GLU A 69 0.07 -9.99 3.06
N PHE A 70 -1.18 -9.67 3.44
CA PHE A 70 -2.34 -10.50 3.09
C PHE A 70 -2.56 -10.55 1.57
N GLN A 71 -2.51 -9.42 0.88
CA GLN A 71 -2.68 -9.40 -0.58
C GLN A 71 -1.59 -10.21 -1.30
N LEU A 72 -0.34 -10.11 -0.84
CA LEU A 72 0.76 -10.92 -1.34
C LEU A 72 0.49 -12.42 -1.12
N ALA A 73 -0.03 -12.80 0.05
CA ALA A 73 -0.40 -14.18 0.32
C ALA A 73 -1.51 -14.69 -0.62
N SER A 74 -2.54 -13.88 -0.91
CA SER A 74 -3.57 -14.25 -1.89
C SER A 74 -3.02 -14.38 -3.32
N ASP A 75 -2.06 -13.55 -3.70
CA ASP A 75 -1.41 -13.63 -5.01
C ASP A 75 -0.57 -14.91 -5.15
N VAL A 76 0.17 -15.29 -4.10
CA VAL A 76 0.90 -16.57 -4.04
C VAL A 76 -0.06 -17.77 -4.12
N LEU A 77 -1.21 -17.71 -3.46
CA LEU A 77 -2.22 -18.77 -3.53
C LEU A 77 -2.81 -18.90 -4.95
N ARG A 78 -3.08 -17.78 -5.64
CA ARG A 78 -3.58 -17.79 -7.03
C ARG A 78 -2.58 -18.41 -7.99
N THR A 79 -1.28 -18.12 -7.85
CA THR A 79 -0.25 -18.68 -8.74
C THR A 79 0.01 -20.17 -8.50
N ALA A 80 -0.31 -20.70 -7.31
CA ALA A 80 -0.08 -22.10 -6.96
C ALA A 80 -1.05 -23.09 -7.64
N ILE A 81 -2.27 -22.70 -8.00
CA ILE A 81 -3.32 -23.62 -8.51
C ILE A 81 -3.78 -23.36 -9.95
N ALA A 82 -3.32 -22.29 -10.59
CA ALA A 82 -3.87 -21.89 -11.89
C ALA A 82 -2.87 -21.14 -12.77
N PRO A 83 -2.00 -21.85 -13.52
CA PRO A 83 -1.36 -21.21 -14.66
C PRO A 83 -2.36 -21.22 -15.83
N THR A 84 -3.39 -20.38 -15.79
CA THR A 84 -4.09 -20.01 -17.04
C THR A 84 -3.51 -18.70 -17.53
N PHE A 85 -3.14 -18.63 -18.82
CA PHE A 85 -2.52 -17.43 -19.41
C PHE A 85 -3.38 -16.16 -19.21
N THR A 86 -4.71 -16.31 -19.16
CA THR A 86 -5.64 -15.21 -18.89
C THR A 86 -5.55 -14.70 -17.46
N GLN A 87 -5.50 -15.59 -16.46
CA GLN A 87 -5.37 -15.17 -15.05
C GLN A 87 -3.98 -14.61 -14.75
N ILE A 88 -2.93 -15.18 -15.36
CA ILE A 88 -1.58 -14.62 -15.31
C ILE A 88 -1.57 -13.21 -15.91
N GLY A 89 -2.22 -13.01 -17.06
CA GLY A 89 -2.35 -11.70 -17.70
C GLY A 89 -3.08 -10.67 -16.84
N GLN A 90 -4.18 -11.06 -16.17
CA GLN A 90 -4.91 -10.19 -15.24
C GLN A 90 -4.06 -9.81 -14.02
N LEU A 91 -3.37 -10.77 -13.42
CA LEU A 91 -2.48 -10.52 -12.28
C LEU A 91 -1.32 -9.60 -12.67
N ALA A 92 -0.69 -9.85 -13.82
CA ALA A 92 0.37 -9.01 -14.36
C ALA A 92 -0.12 -7.56 -14.63
N ALA A 93 -1.33 -7.40 -15.16
CA ALA A 93 -1.93 -6.09 -15.37
C ALA A 93 -2.17 -5.34 -14.05
N ILE A 94 -2.73 -6.00 -13.03
CA ILE A 94 -2.94 -5.40 -11.71
C ILE A 94 -1.60 -5.00 -11.07
N ALA A 95 -0.59 -5.87 -11.12
CA ALA A 95 0.74 -5.61 -10.60
C ALA A 95 1.42 -4.43 -11.32
N ALA A 96 1.30 -4.36 -12.65
CA ALA A 96 1.83 -3.26 -13.46
C ALA A 96 1.16 -1.93 -13.11
N ILE A 97 -0.17 -1.90 -12.99
CA ILE A 97 -0.93 -0.70 -12.60
C ILE A 97 -0.50 -0.23 -11.21
N ARG A 98 -0.43 -1.15 -10.24
CA ARG A 98 0.02 -0.85 -8.87
C ARG A 98 1.42 -0.23 -8.87
N THR A 99 2.33 -0.82 -9.64
CA THR A 99 3.72 -0.35 -9.75
C THR A 99 3.77 1.03 -10.38
N ALA A 100 3.05 1.26 -11.48
CA ALA A 100 3.02 2.53 -12.18
C ALA A 100 2.44 3.65 -11.28
N LEU A 101 1.30 3.42 -10.66
CA LEU A 101 0.66 4.40 -9.76
C LEU A 101 1.57 4.73 -8.57
N ASN A 102 2.12 3.72 -7.90
CA ASN A 102 2.99 3.93 -6.75
C ASN A 102 4.30 4.65 -7.16
N PHE A 103 4.83 4.35 -8.35
CA PHE A 103 5.99 5.03 -8.90
C PHE A 103 5.70 6.52 -9.19
N PHE A 104 4.59 6.83 -9.87
CA PHE A 104 4.22 8.22 -10.16
C PHE A 104 3.99 9.04 -8.90
N LEU A 105 3.23 8.49 -7.94
CA LEU A 105 2.96 9.14 -6.67
C LEU A 105 4.25 9.41 -5.88
N SER A 106 5.14 8.41 -5.79
CA SER A 106 6.43 8.57 -5.11
C SER A 106 7.27 9.67 -5.74
N ARG A 107 7.28 9.74 -7.08
CA ARG A 107 8.05 10.73 -7.84
C ARG A 107 7.51 12.15 -7.71
N GLU A 108 6.19 12.30 -7.60
CA GLU A 108 5.53 13.58 -7.38
C GLU A 108 5.84 14.13 -5.98
N ILE A 109 5.70 13.30 -4.94
CA ILE A 109 6.09 13.64 -3.56
C ILE A 109 7.55 14.07 -3.49
N GLU A 110 8.44 13.38 -4.21
CA GLU A 110 9.87 13.71 -4.21
C GLU A 110 10.18 15.05 -4.90
N ARG A 111 9.39 15.43 -5.92
CA ARG A 111 9.51 16.73 -6.59
C ARG A 111 9.07 17.86 -5.66
N GLU A 112 7.95 17.69 -4.97
CA GLU A 112 7.43 18.65 -3.99
C GLU A 112 8.32 18.75 -2.74
N GLY A 113 8.87 17.63 -2.26
CA GLY A 113 9.79 17.63 -1.11
C GLY A 113 11.09 18.41 -1.36
N ARG A 114 11.54 18.50 -2.62
CA ARG A 114 12.75 19.29 -2.98
C ARG A 114 12.47 20.79 -3.05
N THR A 115 11.27 21.22 -3.42
CA THR A 115 10.92 22.65 -3.45
C THR A 115 10.80 23.23 -2.04
N VAL A 116 10.30 22.45 -1.07
CA VAL A 116 10.27 22.83 0.34
C VAL A 116 11.68 22.96 0.95
N ASN A 117 12.57 21.99 0.70
CA ASN A 117 13.94 22.04 1.23
C ASN A 117 14.82 23.13 0.62
N ALA A 118 14.59 23.50 -0.65
CA ALA A 118 15.31 24.60 -1.29
C ALA A 118 14.94 25.98 -0.72
N ALA A 119 13.69 26.16 -0.27
CA ALA A 119 13.22 27.40 0.35
C ALA A 119 13.71 27.60 1.80
N SER A 120 14.21 26.54 2.46
CA SER A 120 14.69 26.58 3.85
C SER A 120 16.20 26.77 4.00
N ARG A 121 16.97 26.88 2.91
CA ARG A 121 18.41 27.22 2.98
C ARG A 121 18.57 28.74 3.11
N PRO A 122 19.09 29.27 4.23
CA PRO A 122 19.40 30.69 4.33
C PRO A 122 20.52 31.05 3.35
N PRO A 123 20.49 32.25 2.73
CA PRO A 123 21.55 32.67 1.80
C PRO A 123 22.89 32.64 2.54
N ALA A 124 23.88 31.95 1.95
CA ALA A 124 25.23 31.90 2.48
C ALA A 124 25.75 33.34 2.62
N SER A 125 25.92 33.80 3.85
CA SER A 125 26.49 35.11 4.15
C SER A 125 27.95 35.11 3.67
N GLY A 126 28.21 35.89 2.61
CA GLY A 126 29.55 36.13 2.11
C GLY A 126 30.44 36.67 3.24
N VAL A 127 31.49 35.92 3.55
CA VAL A 127 32.59 36.38 4.40
C VAL A 127 33.34 37.45 3.59
N LYS A 128 32.98 38.71 3.81
CA LYS A 128 33.79 39.87 3.44
C LYS A 128 34.51 40.35 4.70
N ASN A 129 35.67 39.77 4.98
CA ASN A 129 36.68 40.33 5.89
C ASN A 129 37.98 40.28 5.09
N ALA A 130 38.41 41.41 4.50
CA ALA A 130 39.23 42.46 5.11
C ALA A 130 40.70 42.24 4.74
#